data_AF-A0A1H7EJ77-F1
#
_entry.id   AF-A0A1H7EJ77-F1
#
_cell.length_a   1.000
_cell.length_b   1.000
_cell.length_c   1.000
_cell.angle_alpha   90.00
_cell.angle_beta   90.00
_cell.angle_gamma   90.00
#
_symmetry.space_group_name_H-M   'P 1'
#
loop_
_entity.id
_entity.type
_entity.pdbx_description
1 polymer ?
#
loop_
_entity_poly.entity_id
_entity_poly.type
_entity_poly.pdbx_seq_one_letter_code
_entity_poly.pdbx_strand_id
1 'polypeptide(L)'
;MNDDLSPAFAVEACAEPAEPEERARQLQTPGFGRVFSDHMATIRYTEERGWHDARIAMSRFSGVWMGMKTIQEVVESSASVSMKSRACTPIRRSREN
;
A
#
# COMPACT_ATOMS: atom_id res chain seq x y z
N MET A 1 -11.94 -25.36 17.07
CA MET A 1 -11.89 -25.67 15.63
C MET A 1 -12.38 -24.42 14.91
N ASN A 2 -11.47 -23.54 14.50
CA ASN A 2 -11.70 -22.39 13.62
C ASN A 2 -10.31 -21.92 13.16
N ASP A 3 -9.62 -22.82 12.48
CA ASP A 3 -8.44 -22.50 11.70
C ASP A 3 -8.86 -22.72 10.24
N ASP A 4 -8.52 -21.78 9.36
CA ASP A 4 -8.67 -21.88 7.91
C ASP A 4 -9.98 -21.36 7.25
N LEU A 5 -10.49 -20.19 7.68
CA LEU A 5 -11.44 -19.40 6.88
C LEU A 5 -10.82 -18.15 6.25
N SER A 6 -9.48 -18.05 6.22
CA SER A 6 -8.81 -16.95 5.53
C SER A 6 -8.88 -17.20 4.01
N PRO A 7 -9.57 -16.36 3.23
CA PRO A 7 -9.59 -16.54 1.78
C PRO A 7 -8.17 -16.42 1.24
N ALA A 8 -7.68 -17.47 0.58
CA ALA A 8 -6.39 -17.44 -0.09
C ALA A 8 -6.43 -16.40 -1.21
N PHE A 9 -5.47 -15.48 -1.20
CA PHE A 9 -5.35 -14.47 -2.26
C PHE A 9 -4.72 -15.07 -3.51
N ALA A 10 -5.41 -14.96 -4.64
CA ALA A 10 -4.78 -15.17 -5.94
C ALA A 10 -3.88 -13.97 -6.26
N VAL A 11 -2.60 -14.22 -6.56
CA VAL A 11 -1.62 -13.16 -6.85
C VAL A 11 -1.34 -13.10 -8.34
N GLU A 12 -1.70 -11.99 -8.96
CA GLU A 12 -1.43 -11.70 -10.36
C GLU A 12 -0.29 -10.67 -10.45
N ALA A 13 0.81 -11.07 -11.10
CA ALA A 13 1.97 -10.18 -11.26
C ALA A 13 1.59 -8.95 -12.13
N CYS A 14 2.14 -7.80 -11.77
CA CYS A 14 1.99 -6.61 -12.58
C CYS A 14 2.86 -6.78 -13.83
N ALA A 15 2.25 -6.71 -15.02
CA ALA A 15 2.95 -6.91 -16.29
C ALA A 15 3.95 -5.78 -16.60
N GLU A 16 3.69 -4.57 -16.09
CA GLU A 16 4.49 -3.37 -16.30
C GLU A 16 4.76 -2.71 -14.94
N PRO A 17 5.62 -3.31 -14.10
CA PRO A 17 5.95 -2.74 -12.80
C PRO A 17 6.73 -1.43 -12.97
N ALA A 18 6.57 -0.50 -12.03
CA ALA A 18 7.37 0.71 -12.01
C ALA A 18 8.87 0.37 -11.93
N GLU A 19 9.65 1.03 -12.79
CA GLU A 19 11.11 0.89 -12.81
C GLU A 19 11.71 1.25 -11.44
N PRO A 20 12.76 0.55 -10.98
CA PRO A 20 13.34 0.79 -9.65
C PRO A 20 13.76 2.24 -9.40
N GLU A 21 14.30 2.92 -10.43
CA GLU A 21 14.74 4.31 -10.34
C GLU A 21 13.56 5.28 -10.20
N GLU A 22 12.49 5.05 -10.96
CA GLU A 22 11.27 5.86 -10.89
C GLU A 22 10.57 5.67 -9.55
N ARG A 23 10.48 4.43 -9.05
CA ARG A 23 9.98 4.13 -7.70
C ARG A 23 10.81 4.86 -6.63
N ALA A 24 12.13 4.85 -6.74
CA ALA A 24 13.01 5.55 -5.80
C ALA A 24 12.81 7.07 -5.84
N ARG A 25 12.61 7.65 -7.04
CA ARG A 25 12.32 9.08 -7.21
C ARG A 25 10.98 9.47 -6.59
N GLN A 26 9.93 8.68 -6.80
CA GLN A 26 8.60 8.91 -6.25
C GLN A 26 8.57 8.83 -4.72
N LEU A 27 9.40 7.97 -4.12
CA LEU A 27 9.50 7.81 -2.66
C LEU A 27 10.26 8.95 -1.95
N GLN A 28 10.97 9.83 -2.68
CA GLN A 28 11.67 10.97 -2.07
C GLN A 28 10.70 11.99 -1.47
N THR A 29 9.65 12.34 -2.22
CA THR A 29 8.60 13.29 -1.80
C THR A 29 7.25 12.85 -2.37
N PRO A 30 6.66 11.75 -1.88
CA PRO A 30 5.47 11.15 -2.49
C PRO A 30 4.23 12.05 -2.36
N GLY A 31 4.16 12.91 -1.32
CA GLY A 31 2.94 13.60 -0.96
C GLY A 31 1.83 12.62 -0.54
N PHE A 32 0.76 13.12 0.05
CA PHE A 32 -0.34 12.25 0.48
C PHE A 32 -1.24 11.87 -0.71
N GLY A 33 -1.45 10.56 -0.92
CA GLY A 33 -2.42 10.03 -1.90
C GLY A 33 -2.08 10.24 -3.38
N ARG A 34 -0.81 10.52 -3.72
CA ARG A 34 -0.38 10.81 -5.11
C ARG A 34 0.34 9.66 -5.80
N VAL A 35 1.00 8.81 -5.02
CA VAL A 35 1.79 7.67 -5.51
C VAL A 35 1.18 6.41 -4.91
N PHE A 36 0.83 5.45 -5.78
CA PHE A 36 0.27 4.16 -5.40
C PHE A 36 1.28 3.05 -5.71
N SER A 37 1.19 1.93 -5.00
CA SER A 37 1.97 0.73 -5.30
C SER A 37 1.51 0.07 -6.60
N ASP A 38 2.37 -0.78 -7.18
CA ASP A 38 2.09 -1.54 -8.40
C ASP A 38 0.85 -2.46 -8.26
N HIS A 39 0.56 -2.91 -7.04
CA HIS A 39 -0.52 -3.83 -6.72
C HIS A 39 -1.51 -3.25 -5.71
N MET A 40 -2.76 -3.72 -5.79
CA MET A 40 -3.80 -3.54 -4.78
C MET A 40 -4.46 -4.89 -4.46
N ALA A 41 -4.87 -5.06 -3.20
CA ALA A 41 -5.67 -6.19 -2.76
C ALA A 41 -7.16 -5.87 -2.91
N THR A 42 -7.93 -6.82 -3.42
CA THR A 42 -9.39 -6.73 -3.57
C THR A 42 -10.03 -8.02 -3.07
N ILE A 43 -11.18 -7.91 -2.42
CA ILE A 43 -12.02 -9.06 -2.04
C ILE A 43 -13.46 -8.66 -2.29
N ARG A 44 -14.26 -9.55 -2.87
CA ARG A 44 -15.68 -9.31 -3.11
C ARG A 44 -16.51 -9.90 -1.98
N TYR A 45 -17.62 -9.23 -1.67
CA TYR A 45 -18.64 -9.75 -0.78
C TYR A 45 -19.98 -9.83 -1.53
N THR A 46 -20.68 -10.95 -1.37
CA THR A 46 -22.08 -11.09 -1.75
C THR A 46 -22.81 -11.80 -0.63
N GLU A 47 -24.05 -11.41 -0.34
CA GLU A 47 -24.85 -12.00 0.74
C GLU A 47 -24.92 -13.54 0.66
N GLU A 48 -25.04 -14.08 -0.54
CA GLU A 48 -25.18 -15.53 -0.78
C GLU A 48 -23.89 -16.34 -0.54
N ARG A 49 -22.72 -15.71 -0.66
CA ARG A 49 -21.40 -16.40 -0.66
C ARG A 49 -20.42 -15.90 0.40
N GLY A 50 -20.76 -14.82 1.11
CA GLY A 50 -19.82 -14.14 1.98
C GLY A 50 -18.63 -13.54 1.21
N TRP A 51 -17.47 -13.45 1.87
CA TRP A 51 -16.23 -12.99 1.28
C TRP A 51 -15.66 -14.04 0.32
N HIS A 52 -15.40 -13.64 -0.92
CA HIS A 52 -14.85 -14.51 -1.95
C HIS A 52 -14.05 -13.69 -2.97
N ASP A 53 -13.38 -14.38 -3.89
CA ASP A 53 -12.63 -13.74 -4.98
C ASP A 53 -11.53 -12.78 -4.46
N ALA A 54 -10.76 -13.23 -3.47
CA ALA A 54 -9.63 -12.48 -2.94
C ALA A 54 -8.47 -12.46 -3.95
N ARG A 55 -8.05 -11.26 -4.38
CA ARG A 55 -7.01 -11.08 -5.40
C ARG A 55 -6.05 -9.96 -5.05
N ILE A 56 -4.77 -10.16 -5.35
CA ILE A 56 -3.75 -9.13 -5.44
C ILE A 56 -3.44 -8.94 -6.92
N ALA A 57 -3.82 -7.79 -7.47
CA ALA A 57 -3.72 -7.53 -8.90
C ALA A 57 -3.17 -6.12 -9.15
N MET A 58 -2.89 -5.80 -10.42
CA MET A 58 -2.43 -4.48 -10.84
C MET A 58 -3.34 -3.39 -10.27
N SER A 59 -2.73 -2.36 -9.69
CA SER A 59 -3.41 -1.19 -9.14
C SER A 59 -4.02 -0.34 -10.27
N ARG A 60 -5.07 -0.85 -10.94
CA ARG A 60 -5.94 -0.06 -11.82
C ARG A 60 -7.14 0.41 -11.01
N PHE A 61 -6.96 1.56 -10.38
CA PHE A 61 -7.94 2.24 -9.53
C PHE A 61 -9.30 2.52 -10.21
N SER A 62 -9.39 2.49 -11.55
CA SER A 62 -10.50 3.11 -12.28
C SER A 62 -11.80 2.32 -12.39
N GLY A 63 -11.85 1.04 -11.97
CA GLY A 63 -12.98 0.17 -12.35
C GLY A 63 -14.01 -0.12 -11.26
N VAL A 64 -13.62 -0.14 -9.98
CA VAL A 64 -14.46 -0.72 -8.91
C VAL A 64 -15.61 0.21 -8.51
N TRP A 65 -15.42 1.52 -8.64
CA TRP A 65 -16.36 2.55 -8.17
C TRP A 65 -17.36 3.03 -9.22
N MET A 66 -17.14 2.67 -10.49
CA MET A 66 -17.91 3.21 -11.61
C MET A 66 -19.24 2.47 -11.73
N GLY A 67 -20.29 2.96 -11.06
CA GLY A 67 -21.65 2.43 -11.16
C GLY A 67 -22.43 2.28 -9.85
N MET A 68 -21.88 2.67 -8.70
CA MET A 68 -22.56 2.55 -7.41
C MET A 68 -23.54 3.72 -7.20
N LYS A 69 -24.83 3.41 -7.05
CA LYS A 69 -25.92 4.40 -6.97
C LYS A 69 -26.08 5.03 -5.56
N THR A 70 -25.59 4.35 -4.54
CA THR A 70 -25.51 4.81 -3.14
C THR A 70 -24.22 4.26 -2.53
N ILE A 71 -23.44 5.12 -1.91
CA ILE A 71 -22.14 4.79 -1.32
C ILE A 71 -22.32 4.58 0.18
N GLN A 72 -21.98 3.38 0.67
CA GLN A 72 -21.79 3.12 2.10
C GLN A 72 -20.39 2.55 2.28
N GLU A 73 -19.43 3.45 2.46
CA GLU A 73 -18.01 3.16 2.55
C GLU A 73 -17.52 3.31 3.99
N VAL A 74 -16.66 2.40 4.41
CA VAL A 74 -15.81 2.53 5.60
C VAL A 74 -14.38 2.55 5.10
N VAL A 75 -13.65 3.62 5.38
CA VAL A 75 -12.24 3.78 4.99
C VAL A 75 -11.40 3.74 6.25
N GLU A 76 -10.53 2.74 6.32
CA GLU A 76 -9.50 2.63 7.35
C GLU A 76 -8.15 3.05 6.77
N SER A 77 -7.35 3.78 7.53
CA SER A 77 -5.99 4.17 7.14
C SER A 77 -5.02 3.94 8.29
N SER A 78 -3.93 3.24 8.02
CA SER A 78 -2.81 3.10 8.94
C SER A 78 -1.50 3.40 8.20
N ALA A 79 -0.60 4.10 8.87
CA ALA A 79 0.74 4.37 8.35
C ALA A 79 1.75 4.12 9.47
N SER A 80 2.90 3.52 9.12
CA SER A 80 4.04 3.39 10.01
C SER A 80 5.27 4.05 9.36
N VAL A 81 5.96 4.91 10.11
CA VAL A 81 7.19 5.57 9.66
C VAL A 81 8.31 5.14 10.58
N SER A 82 9.34 4.50 10.00
CA SER A 82 10.56 4.15 10.73
C SER A 82 11.61 5.24 10.53
N MET A 83 11.91 6.00 11.58
CA MET A 83 13.01 6.97 11.55
C MET A 83 14.32 6.28 11.95
N LYS A 84 15.27 6.16 11.01
CA LYS A 84 16.66 5.82 11.35
C LYS A 84 17.29 7.00 12.07
N SER A 85 17.55 6.87 13.36
CA SER A 85 18.35 7.84 14.13
C SER A 85 19.71 8.00 13.47
N ARG A 86 20.02 9.20 12.96
CA ARG A 86 21.38 9.52 12.55
C ARG A 86 22.21 9.68 13.82
N ALA A 87 23.30 8.92 13.93
CA ALA A 87 24.25 9.07 15.02
C ALA A 87 24.69 10.54 15.15
N CYS A 88 24.63 11.06 16.37
CA CYS A 88 25.12 12.39 16.72
C CYS A 88 26.64 12.41 16.52
N THR A 89 27.13 13.11 15.51
CA THR A 89 28.58 13.35 15.36
C THR A 89 29.02 14.30 16.48
N PRO A 90 29.96 13.91 17.37
CA PRO A 90 30.41 14.80 18.42
C PRO A 90 31.18 15.99 17.83
N ILE A 91 30.75 17.20 18.19
CA ILE A 91 31.45 18.46 17.86
C ILE A 91 32.83 18.43 18.54
N ARG A 92 33.89 18.33 17.73
CA ARG A 92 35.27 18.50 18.20
C ARG A 92 35.45 19.98 18.55
N ARG A 93 35.53 20.33 19.85
CA ARG A 93 35.99 21.66 20.27
C ARG A 93 37.44 21.83 19.84
N SER A 94 37.71 22.78 18.96
CA SER A 94 39.05 23.32 18.77
C SER A 94 39.48 23.98 20.08
N ARG A 95 40.52 23.44 20.73
CA ARG A 95 41.30 24.20 21.70
C ARG A 95 42.26 25.08 20.91
N GLU A 96 42.00 26.38 20.89
CA GLU A 96 43.07 27.37 20.76
C GLU A 96 43.85 27.38 22.08
N ASN A 97 45.14 27.07 22.00
CA ASN A 97 46.22 27.86 22.60
C ASN A 97 47.55 27.45 21.99
#